data_AF-A0A399YIA7-F1
#
_entry.id   AF-A0A399YIA7-F1
#
_cell.length_a   1.000
_cell.length_b   1.000
_cell.length_c   1.000
_cell.angle_alpha   90.00
_cell.angle_beta   90.00
_cell.angle_gamma   90.00
#
_symmetry.space_group_name_H-M   'P 1'
#
loop_
_entity.id
_entity.type
_entity.pdbx_description
1 polymer ?
#
loop_
_entity_poly.entity_id
_entity_poly.type
_entity_poly.pdbx_seq_one_letter_code
_entity_poly.pdbx_strand_id
1 'polypeptide(L)'
;MYAQSLFKIDIDAGTSELVMNTTLRPRHLNVTEDGKTLYMTVSSANTIYKIDTETDEIVDEVSPGLEPRSVTLSPDETALYVVNYNEATVSKIRTSDMTVIQKVNVDADPIGIDYDPVTNTVWVACYNGAIYVFDDQSTPL
;
A
#
# COMPACT_ATOMS: atom_id res chain seq x y z
N MET A 1 4.82 -8.97 -19.73
CA MET A 1 3.35 -9.10 -19.55
C MET A 1 3.07 -8.66 -18.13
N TYR A 2 2.25 -7.64 -17.92
CA TYR A 2 1.89 -7.19 -16.57
C TYR A 2 0.65 -7.94 -16.10
N ALA A 3 0.55 -8.20 -14.80
CA ALA A 3 -0.65 -8.79 -14.21
C ALA A 3 -1.87 -7.85 -14.42
N GLN A 4 -3.04 -8.46 -14.53
CA GLN A 4 -4.34 -7.78 -14.73
C GLN A 4 -5.45 -8.46 -13.93
N SER A 5 -5.09 -9.22 -12.90
CA SER A 5 -6.03 -10.06 -12.17
C SER A 5 -5.56 -10.21 -10.72
N LEU A 6 -6.53 -10.25 -9.81
CA LEU A 6 -6.35 -10.61 -8.41
C LEU A 6 -6.90 -12.02 -8.21
N PHE A 7 -6.13 -12.86 -7.52
CA PHE A 7 -6.52 -14.24 -7.22
C PHE A 7 -6.48 -14.48 -5.72
N LYS A 8 -7.44 -15.28 -5.24
CA LYS A 8 -7.39 -15.93 -3.93
C LYS A 8 -6.81 -17.32 -4.14
N ILE A 9 -5.81 -17.68 -3.32
CA ILE A 9 -5.08 -18.95 -3.47
C ILE A 9 -5.27 -19.76 -2.19
N ASP A 10 -5.76 -20.99 -2.34
CA ASP A 10 -5.72 -22.00 -1.29
C ASP A 10 -4.43 -22.81 -1.49
N ILE A 11 -3.48 -22.61 -0.58
CA ILE A 11 -2.15 -23.22 -0.66
C ILE A 11 -2.22 -24.73 -0.36
N ASP A 12 -3.10 -25.15 0.55
CA ASP A 12 -3.23 -26.55 0.97
C ASP A 12 -3.93 -27.39 -0.09
N ALA A 13 -4.99 -26.84 -0.70
CA ALA A 13 -5.69 -27.47 -1.80
C ALA A 13 -4.98 -27.32 -3.16
N GLY A 14 -4.05 -26.37 -3.27
CA GLY A 14 -3.37 -26.03 -4.53
C GLY A 14 -4.32 -25.44 -5.57
N THR A 15 -5.37 -24.73 -5.12
CA THR A 15 -6.39 -24.13 -6.00
C THR A 15 -6.32 -22.61 -5.99
N SER A 16 -6.86 -21.99 -7.03
CA SER A 16 -6.96 -20.54 -7.12
C SER A 16 -8.31 -20.12 -7.68
N GLU A 17 -8.86 -19.05 -7.13
CA GLU A 17 -10.08 -18.40 -7.58
C GLU A 17 -9.75 -16.99 -8.09
N LEU A 18 -10.26 -16.66 -9.28
CA LEU A 18 -10.19 -15.30 -9.80
C LEU A 18 -11.17 -14.44 -8.99
N VAL A 19 -10.63 -13.49 -8.22
CA VAL A 19 -11.41 -12.52 -7.46
C VAL A 19 -11.95 -11.45 -8.41
N MET A 20 -11.04 -10.80 -9.12
CA MET A 20 -11.40 -9.76 -10.09
C MET A 20 -10.34 -9.59 -11.16
N ASN A 21 -10.77 -9.04 -12.30
CA ASN A 21 -9.83 -8.42 -13.23
C ASN A 21 -9.51 -7.02 -12.72
N THR A 22 -8.24 -6.72 -12.58
CA THR A 22 -7.77 -5.40 -12.15
C THR A 22 -7.52 -4.51 -13.36
N THR A 23 -7.42 -3.20 -13.14
CA THR A 23 -6.77 -2.30 -14.09
C THR A 23 -5.28 -2.69 -14.27
N LEU A 24 -4.58 -2.00 -15.18
CA LEU A 24 -3.21 -2.37 -15.54
C LEU A 24 -2.24 -2.23 -14.36
N ARG A 25 -1.57 -3.34 -14.01
CA ARG A 25 -0.35 -3.37 -13.17
C ARG A 25 -0.59 -3.21 -11.65
N PRO A 26 -1.43 -4.08 -11.04
CA PRO A 26 -1.44 -4.24 -9.58
C PRO A 26 -0.03 -4.66 -9.12
N ARG A 27 0.38 -4.19 -7.94
CA ARG A 27 1.79 -4.24 -7.51
C ARG A 27 2.00 -4.90 -6.16
N HIS A 28 1.29 -4.44 -5.14
CA HIS A 28 1.44 -4.91 -3.77
C HIS A 28 0.08 -4.99 -3.09
N LEU A 29 -0.05 -5.96 -2.19
CA LEU A 29 -1.22 -6.20 -1.37
C LEU A 29 -0.86 -6.02 0.10
N ASN A 30 -1.79 -5.51 0.90
CA ASN A 30 -1.72 -5.52 2.36
C ASN A 30 -3.12 -5.77 2.91
N VAL A 31 -3.26 -6.63 3.93
CA VAL A 31 -4.56 -7.06 4.45
C VAL A 31 -4.63 -6.74 5.95
N THR A 32 -5.79 -6.35 6.43
CA THR A 32 -6.03 -6.16 7.87
C THR A 32 -5.93 -7.48 8.63
N GLU A 33 -5.61 -7.42 9.92
CA GLU A 33 -5.45 -8.57 10.82
C GLU A 33 -6.73 -9.42 10.88
N ASP A 34 -7.90 -8.77 10.84
CA ASP A 34 -9.19 -9.45 10.79
C ASP A 34 -9.52 -10.08 9.41
N GLY A 35 -8.68 -9.81 8.41
CA GLY A 35 -8.79 -10.32 7.06
C GLY A 35 -9.87 -9.66 6.21
N LYS A 36 -10.60 -8.65 6.71
CA LYS A 36 -11.79 -8.10 6.06
C LYS A 36 -11.52 -7.01 5.03
N THR A 37 -10.39 -6.32 5.15
CA THR A 37 -10.01 -5.25 4.24
C THR A 37 -8.68 -5.57 3.55
N LEU A 38 -8.69 -5.52 2.23
CA LEU A 38 -7.50 -5.66 1.39
C LEU A 38 -7.18 -4.30 0.73
N TYR A 39 -5.94 -3.86 0.87
CA TYR A 39 -5.39 -2.71 0.17
C TYR A 39 -4.54 -3.17 -1.00
N MET A 40 -4.86 -2.72 -2.20
CA MET A 40 -4.13 -3.07 -3.41
C MET A 40 -3.60 -1.83 -4.11
N THR A 41 -2.29 -1.76 -4.31
CA THR A 41 -1.66 -0.72 -5.11
C THR A 41 -1.76 -1.05 -6.59
N VAL A 42 -2.19 -0.09 -7.40
CA VAL A 42 -2.26 -0.18 -8.85
C VAL A 42 -1.40 0.89 -9.48
N SER A 43 -0.19 0.47 -9.85
CA SER A 43 0.88 1.39 -10.21
C SER A 43 0.61 2.23 -11.47
N SER A 44 -0.04 1.67 -12.51
CA SER A 44 -0.34 2.46 -13.74
C SER A 44 -1.52 3.41 -13.56
N ALA A 45 -2.39 3.15 -12.57
CA ALA A 45 -3.55 3.98 -12.29
C ALA A 45 -3.23 5.12 -11.29
N ASN A 46 -2.05 5.08 -10.65
CA ASN A 46 -1.70 5.97 -9.54
C ASN A 46 -2.67 5.84 -8.36
N THR A 47 -3.17 4.63 -8.10
CA THR A 47 -4.28 4.40 -7.16
C THR A 47 -3.95 3.30 -6.14
N ILE A 48 -4.53 3.41 -4.95
CA ILE A 48 -4.73 2.28 -4.02
C ILE A 48 -6.23 2.02 -3.91
N TYR A 49 -6.65 0.78 -4.12
CA TYR A 49 -8.00 0.32 -3.86
C TYR A 49 -8.11 -0.24 -2.44
N LYS A 50 -9.19 0.11 -1.75
CA LYS A 50 -9.67 -0.56 -0.54
C LYS A 50 -10.76 -1.54 -0.96
N ILE A 51 -10.55 -2.81 -0.68
CA ILE A 51 -11.40 -3.92 -1.14
C ILE A 51 -11.96 -4.63 0.10
N ASP A 52 -13.27 -4.85 0.11
CA ASP A 52 -13.93 -5.74 1.08
C ASP A 52 -13.70 -7.19 0.65
N THR A 53 -13.13 -8.02 1.52
CA THR A 53 -12.74 -9.40 1.17
C THR A 53 -13.88 -10.43 1.30
N GLU A 54 -15.02 -10.02 1.85
CA GLU A 54 -16.24 -10.84 1.90
C GLU A 54 -17.04 -10.68 0.61
N THR A 55 -17.13 -9.46 0.08
CA THR A 55 -17.86 -9.17 -1.16
C THR A 55 -16.99 -9.10 -2.40
N ASP A 56 -15.67 -9.03 -2.24
CA ASP A 56 -14.68 -8.81 -3.30
C ASP A 56 -14.87 -7.48 -4.08
N GLU A 57 -15.56 -6.51 -3.46
CA GLU A 57 -15.85 -5.21 -4.07
C GLU A 57 -14.83 -4.14 -3.66
N ILE A 58 -14.48 -3.25 -4.60
CA ILE A 58 -13.77 -2.00 -4.27
C ILE A 58 -14.77 -1.09 -3.55
N VAL A 59 -14.50 -0.80 -2.28
CA VAL A 59 -15.36 0.03 -1.43
C VAL A 59 -14.87 1.46 -1.29
N ASP A 60 -13.59 1.73 -1.59
CA ASP A 60 -13.00 3.07 -1.59
C ASP A 60 -11.67 3.10 -2.37
N GLU A 61 -11.18 4.28 -2.71
CA GLU A 61 -9.92 4.45 -3.44
C GLU A 61 -9.22 5.78 -3.10
N VAL A 62 -7.89 5.81 -3.31
CA VAL A 62 -7.08 7.02 -3.13
C VAL A 62 -5.99 7.12 -4.17
N SER A 63 -5.68 8.34 -4.59
CA SER A 63 -4.49 8.67 -5.38
C SER A 63 -3.37 9.16 -4.47
N PRO A 64 -2.47 8.29 -3.97
CA PRO A 64 -1.43 8.71 -3.02
C PRO A 64 -0.32 9.53 -3.68
N GLY A 65 -0.08 9.30 -4.96
CA GLY A 65 1.05 9.83 -5.72
C GLY A 65 1.33 9.04 -6.99
N LEU A 66 2.42 9.36 -7.68
CA LEU A 66 2.75 8.75 -8.97
C LEU A 66 3.44 7.39 -8.83
N GLU A 67 2.87 6.40 -9.51
CA GLU A 67 3.31 5.01 -9.53
C GLU A 67 3.48 4.40 -8.12
N PRO A 68 2.39 4.25 -7.33
CA PRO A 68 2.46 3.63 -6.02
C PRO A 68 2.96 2.19 -6.14
N ARG A 69 3.86 1.79 -5.24
CA ARG A 69 4.46 0.45 -5.22
C ARG A 69 4.14 -0.31 -3.94
N SER A 70 5.11 -0.44 -3.03
CA SER A 70 4.89 -1.16 -1.79
C SER A 70 4.09 -0.32 -0.80
N VAL A 71 3.29 -0.99 0.01
CA VAL A 71 2.42 -0.36 1.02
C VAL A 71 2.45 -1.19 2.30
N THR A 72 2.47 -0.53 3.46
CA THR A 72 2.39 -1.17 4.78
C THR A 72 1.34 -0.47 5.66
N LEU A 73 0.74 -1.22 6.59
CA LEU A 73 -0.22 -0.71 7.58
C LEU A 73 0.52 -0.30 8.87
N SER A 74 -0.01 0.70 9.58
CA SER A 74 0.30 0.87 10.99
C SER A 74 -0.28 -0.31 11.80
N PRO A 75 0.29 -0.65 12.97
CA PRO A 75 -0.18 -1.77 13.79
C PRO A 75 -1.61 -1.61 14.31
N ASP A 76 -2.07 -0.37 14.46
CA ASP A 76 -3.44 -0.03 14.83
C ASP A 76 -4.39 0.07 13.62
N GLU A 77 -3.87 -0.16 12.42
CA GLU A 77 -4.56 -0.14 11.12
C GLU A 77 -5.25 1.19 10.79
N THR A 78 -4.91 2.28 11.49
CA THR A 78 -5.48 3.62 11.25
C THR A 78 -4.80 4.35 10.09
N ALA A 79 -3.60 3.90 9.68
CA ALA A 79 -2.83 4.49 8.61
C ALA A 79 -2.20 3.47 7.65
N LEU A 80 -2.12 3.83 6.37
CA LEU A 80 -1.29 3.18 5.36
C LEU A 80 -0.12 4.08 4.99
N TYR A 81 1.04 3.47 4.78
CA TYR A 81 2.23 4.11 4.24
C TYR A 81 2.58 3.51 2.90
N VAL A 82 2.71 4.34 1.87
CA VAL A 82 3.00 3.90 0.50
C VAL A 82 4.14 4.69 -0.10
N VAL A 83 5.01 4.00 -0.84
CA VAL A 83 6.02 4.63 -1.68
C VAL A 83 5.46 4.98 -3.06
N ASN A 84 5.68 6.22 -3.51
CA ASN A 84 5.28 6.71 -4.82
C ASN A 84 6.53 6.81 -5.70
N TYR A 85 6.75 5.80 -6.52
CA TYR A 85 8.04 5.56 -7.16
C TYR A 85 8.49 6.68 -8.10
N ASN A 86 7.61 7.11 -9.01
CA ASN A 86 7.96 8.14 -10.00
C ASN A 86 7.87 9.55 -9.42
N GLU A 87 7.26 9.72 -8.25
CA GLU A 87 7.15 11.02 -7.57
C GLU A 87 8.29 11.27 -6.58
N ALA A 88 9.07 10.23 -6.22
CA ALA A 88 10.07 10.29 -5.15
C ALA A 88 9.46 10.78 -3.82
N THR A 89 8.30 10.23 -3.45
CA THR A 89 7.62 10.57 -2.20
C THR A 89 7.11 9.34 -1.46
N VAL A 90 6.80 9.53 -0.18
CA VAL A 90 6.05 8.59 0.66
C VAL A 90 4.77 9.29 1.11
N SER A 91 3.64 8.60 1.06
CA SER A 91 2.35 9.13 1.52
C SER A 91 1.86 8.36 2.74
N LYS A 92 1.36 9.08 3.75
CA LYS A 92 0.56 8.53 4.87
C LYS A 92 -0.92 8.77 4.57
N ILE A 93 -1.71 7.73 4.65
CA ILE A 93 -3.13 7.73 4.27
C ILE A 93 -3.94 7.26 5.46
N ARG A 94 -4.99 7.99 5.85
CA ARG A 94 -5.92 7.53 6.88
C ARG A 94 -6.84 6.45 6.30
N THR A 95 -6.95 5.31 6.95
CA THR A 95 -7.69 4.15 6.43
C THR A 95 -9.21 4.27 6.53
N SER A 96 -9.71 5.12 7.43
CA SER A 96 -11.15 5.30 7.66
C SER A 96 -11.87 5.97 6.51
N ASP A 97 -11.20 6.87 5.80
CA ASP A 97 -11.75 7.74 4.74
C ASP A 97 -10.82 7.84 3.52
N MET A 98 -9.81 6.97 3.44
CA MET A 98 -8.80 6.90 2.38
C MET A 98 -8.16 8.26 2.04
N THR A 99 -8.03 9.16 3.01
CA THR A 99 -7.47 10.49 2.77
C THR A 99 -5.96 10.50 2.92
N VAL A 100 -5.23 11.06 1.95
CA VAL A 100 -3.79 11.36 2.12
C VAL A 100 -3.65 12.47 3.15
N ILE A 101 -3.08 12.15 4.31
CA ILE A 101 -2.92 13.09 5.44
C ILE A 101 -1.50 13.65 5.55
N GLN A 102 -0.53 13.01 4.89
CA GLN A 102 0.84 13.50 4.82
C GLN A 102 1.50 12.98 3.55
N LYS A 103 2.39 13.81 2.97
CA LYS A 103 3.29 13.41 1.88
C LYS A 103 4.67 14.00 2.17
N VAL A 104 5.71 13.17 2.09
CA VAL A 104 7.10 13.56 2.35
C VAL A 104 7.98 13.17 1.18
N ASN A 105 9.00 13.99 0.91
CA ASN A 105 9.98 13.70 -0.13
C ASN A 105 10.99 12.66 0.35
N VAL A 106 11.41 11.82 -0.57
CA VAL A 106 12.54 10.89 -0.44
C VAL A 106 13.42 11.03 -1.68
N ASP A 107 14.49 10.27 -1.71
CA ASP A 107 15.26 10.07 -2.91
C ASP A 107 14.49 9.30 -3.99
N ALA A 108 14.97 9.41 -5.23
CA ALA A 108 14.36 8.77 -6.39
C ALA A 108 14.20 7.25 -6.23
N ASP A 109 13.18 6.72 -6.91
CA ASP A 109 12.91 5.29 -7.02
C ASP A 109 12.68 4.56 -5.67
N PRO A 110 11.83 5.06 -4.75
CA PRO A 110 11.49 4.35 -3.51
C PRO A 110 10.71 3.07 -3.82
N ILE A 111 11.10 1.95 -3.20
CA ILE A 111 10.60 0.61 -3.53
C ILE A 111 10.05 -0.13 -2.33
N GLY A 112 10.84 -0.29 -1.27
CA GLY A 112 10.50 -1.07 -0.09
C GLY A 112 10.01 -0.14 1.00
N ILE A 113 8.98 -0.55 1.72
CA ILE A 113 8.48 0.16 2.89
C ILE A 113 8.00 -0.84 3.93
N ASP A 114 8.34 -0.60 5.18
CA ASP A 114 7.83 -1.40 6.30
C ASP A 114 7.69 -0.55 7.58
N TYR A 115 6.84 -1.02 8.49
CA TYR A 115 6.55 -0.35 9.77
C TYR A 115 7.19 -1.13 10.92
N ASP A 116 7.99 -0.46 11.74
CA ASP A 116 8.50 -1.02 13.00
C ASP A 116 7.58 -0.58 14.17
N PRO A 117 6.77 -1.49 14.74
CA PRO A 117 5.88 -1.19 15.87
C PRO A 117 6.63 -0.90 17.17
N VAL A 118 7.88 -1.35 17.31
CA VAL A 118 8.64 -1.19 18.56
C VAL A 118 9.11 0.25 18.71
N THR A 119 9.60 0.83 17.61
CA THR A 119 10.10 2.21 17.58
C THR A 119 9.10 3.20 17.02
N ASN A 120 7.96 2.74 16.50
CA ASN A 120 6.97 3.54 15.77
C ASN A 120 7.61 4.29 14.61
N THR A 121 8.36 3.56 13.78
CA THR A 121 9.08 4.15 12.63
C THR A 121 8.74 3.46 11.33
N VAL A 122 8.72 4.23 10.25
CA VAL A 122 8.54 3.73 8.89
C VAL A 122 9.88 3.72 8.17
N TRP A 123 10.29 2.55 7.72
CA TRP A 123 11.55 2.33 7.01
C TRP A 123 11.29 2.30 5.51
N VAL A 124 12.05 3.07 4.73
CA VAL A 124 11.89 3.16 3.27
C VAL A 124 13.23 2.95 2.58
N ALA A 125 13.25 2.00 1.66
CA ALA A 125 14.41 1.75 0.81
C ALA A 125 14.23 2.37 -0.58
N CYS A 126 15.24 3.10 -1.05
CA CYS A 126 15.31 3.68 -2.38
C CYS A 126 16.37 2.97 -3.23
N TYR A 127 16.08 2.70 -4.51
CA TYR A 127 17.04 2.01 -5.39
C TYR A 127 18.34 2.77 -5.61
N ASN A 128 18.34 4.08 -5.40
CA ASN A 128 19.53 4.91 -5.50
C ASN A 128 20.53 4.74 -4.34
N GLY A 129 20.23 3.86 -3.37
CA GLY A 129 21.14 3.48 -2.28
C GLY A 129 20.86 4.13 -0.94
N ALA A 130 19.72 4.80 -0.77
CA ALA A 130 19.31 5.40 0.49
C ALA A 130 18.32 4.52 1.27
N ILE A 131 18.41 4.57 2.60
CA ILE A 131 17.37 4.10 3.52
C ILE A 131 16.93 5.30 4.36
N TYR A 132 15.64 5.58 4.35
CA TYR A 132 15.01 6.58 5.21
C TYR A 132 14.33 5.90 6.39
N VAL A 133 14.35 6.56 7.54
CA VAL A 133 13.60 6.17 8.73
C VAL A 133 12.77 7.38 9.15
N PHE A 134 11.46 7.24 9.11
CA PHE A 134 10.51 8.27 9.53
C PHE A 134 9.96 7.94 10.90
N ASP A 135 9.93 8.92 11.80
CA ASP A 135 9.24 8.82 13.09
C ASP A 135 7.73 9.06 12.88
N ASP A 136 6.91 8.10 13.32
CA ASP A 136 5.45 8.18 13.23
C ASP A 136 4.78 8.71 14.52
N GLN A 137 5.56 9.18 15.49
CA GLN A 137 5.03 9.66 16.76
C GLN A 137 4.59 11.13 16.74
N SER A 138 4.82 11.88 15.66
CA SER A 138 4.43 13.28 15.61
C SER A 138 2.98 13.47 15.14
N THR A 139 2.16 14.09 15.99
CA THR A 139 0.88 14.71 15.61
C THR A 139 1.13 15.74 14.49
N PRO A 140 0.26 15.88 13.48
CA PRO A 140 0.43 16.95 12.50
C PRO A 140 0.47 18.31 13.23
N LEU A 141 1.42 19.16 12.86
CA LEU A 141 1.42 20.58 13.24
C LEU A 141 0.13 21.26 12.76
#